data_AF-A0A1Q3QLV5-F1
#
_entry.id   AF-A0A1Q3QLV5-F1
#
_cell.length_a   1.000
_cell.length_b   1.000
_cell.length_c   1.000
_cell.angle_alpha   90.00
_cell.angle_beta   90.00
_cell.angle_gamma   90.00
#
_symmetry.space_group_name_H-M   'P 1'
#
loop_
_entity.id
_entity.type
_entity.pdbx_description
1 polymer ?
#
loop_
_entity_poly.entity_id
_entity_poly.type
_entity_poly.pdbx_seq_one_letter_code
_entity_poly.pdbx_strand_id
1 'polypeptide(L)'
;MDICPYCGDSAYLDVSDVLIHTREINLDACCEWNLAGWIDSIQSFNRRERAQWALEATGLVVHDILTKDGALRWTLHYGLEIGEVMFSDVKEFIREHHRHCDPPSGWKYGAALFNGDDMVAVMAAGRPGSRHLDAQGCMEITRVCVKDMEPHGLVANACSILYGYGCREAFKRGYKRVVTYTKKGESGASLRAAGFAPVAVSDGGEWDRPGRPRRPGRNTVPKVRWERWQGKVIPVQRSLQFEPPNRLSIAA
;
A
#
# COMPACT_ATOMS: atom_id res chain seq x y z
N MET A 1 41.26 11.11 -15.55
CA MET A 1 39.98 10.84 -16.23
C MET A 1 39.99 9.36 -16.47
N ASP A 2 39.08 8.63 -15.82
CA ASP A 2 39.08 7.18 -15.87
C ASP A 2 38.62 6.73 -17.27
N ILE A 3 39.21 5.65 -17.78
CA ILE A 3 38.88 5.09 -19.09
C ILE A 3 37.81 4.01 -18.89
N CYS A 4 36.77 4.03 -19.72
CA CYS A 4 35.72 3.03 -19.70
C CYS A 4 36.27 1.66 -20.14
N PRO A 5 36.13 0.59 -19.32
CA PRO A 5 36.64 -0.73 -19.67
C PRO A 5 35.87 -1.38 -20.84
N TYR A 6 34.71 -0.84 -21.21
CA TYR A 6 33.85 -1.41 -22.24
C TYR A 6 34.06 -0.80 -23.64
N CYS A 7 34.20 0.53 -23.74
CA CYS A 7 34.39 1.21 -25.04
C CYS A 7 35.78 1.81 -25.25
N GLY A 8 36.61 1.93 -24.20
CA GLY A 8 37.94 2.54 -24.29
C GLY A 8 37.96 4.07 -24.34
N ASP A 9 36.81 4.73 -24.32
CA ASP A 9 36.69 6.19 -24.22
C ASP A 9 36.78 6.68 -22.77
N SER A 10 36.80 8.01 -22.59
CA SER A 10 36.69 8.62 -21.25
C SER A 10 35.36 8.22 -20.60
N ALA A 11 35.42 7.62 -19.41
CA ALA A 11 34.24 7.18 -18.69
C ALA A 11 33.46 8.39 -18.14
N TYR A 12 32.15 8.39 -18.38
CA TYR A 12 31.22 9.33 -17.74
C TYR A 12 29.87 8.66 -17.49
N LEU A 13 29.16 9.23 -16.52
CA LEU A 13 27.73 9.02 -16.27
C LEU A 13 27.15 10.41 -15.98
N ASP A 14 26.09 10.78 -16.66
CA ASP A 14 25.37 12.03 -16.44
C ASP A 14 23.86 11.80 -16.43
N VAL A 15 23.12 12.75 -15.86
CA VAL A 15 21.66 12.79 -15.94
C VAL A 15 21.28 13.50 -17.23
N SER A 16 20.69 12.76 -18.17
CA SER A 16 20.24 13.34 -19.43
C SER A 16 18.89 14.04 -19.32
N ASP A 17 17.96 13.46 -18.55
CA ASP A 17 16.64 14.04 -18.33
C ASP A 17 16.01 13.55 -17.02
N VAL A 18 15.14 14.39 -16.45
CA VAL A 18 14.34 14.05 -15.27
C VAL A 18 12.86 14.29 -15.57
N LEU A 19 12.15 13.19 -15.81
CA LEU A 19 10.72 13.19 -16.10
C LEU A 19 9.93 13.13 -14.79
N ILE A 20 9.69 14.29 -14.18
CA ILE A 20 9.02 14.41 -12.88
C ILE A 20 7.65 13.70 -12.86
N HIS A 21 6.88 13.81 -13.94
CA HIS A 21 5.53 13.23 -14.04
C HIS A 21 5.52 11.70 -14.04
N THR A 22 6.50 11.08 -14.71
CA THR A 22 6.65 9.61 -14.71
C THR A 22 7.57 9.12 -13.61
N ARG A 23 8.19 10.06 -12.87
CA ARG A 23 9.20 9.82 -11.83
C ARG A 23 10.47 9.17 -12.38
N GLU A 24 10.81 9.39 -13.64
CA GLU A 24 11.92 8.70 -14.30
C GLU A 24 13.15 9.61 -14.37
N ILE A 25 14.31 9.09 -13.96
CA ILE A 25 15.62 9.68 -14.28
C ILE A 25 16.20 8.87 -15.43
N ASN A 26 16.47 9.57 -16.52
CA ASN A 26 17.22 9.05 -17.65
C ASN A 26 18.70 9.39 -17.45
N LEU A 27 19.54 8.39 -17.67
CA LEU A 27 20.98 8.51 -17.54
C LEU A 27 21.60 8.41 -18.93
N ASP A 28 22.69 9.15 -19.14
CA ASP A 28 23.55 9.01 -20.30
C ASP A 28 24.96 8.61 -19.85
N ALA A 29 25.60 7.75 -20.62
CA ALA A 29 26.93 7.25 -20.33
C ALA A 29 27.70 7.03 -21.63
N CYS A 30 29.02 6.95 -21.52
CA CYS A 30 29.88 6.79 -22.70
C CYS A 30 29.55 5.59 -23.61
N CYS A 31 28.91 4.54 -23.09
CA CYS A 31 28.36 3.44 -23.87
C CYS A 31 27.26 2.68 -23.09
N GLU A 32 26.47 1.87 -23.80
CA GLU A 32 25.37 1.10 -23.23
C GLU A 32 25.81 0.13 -22.12
N TRP A 33 27.01 -0.45 -22.24
CA TRP A 33 27.56 -1.37 -21.23
C TRP A 33 27.93 -0.64 -19.92
N ASN A 34 28.48 0.57 -20.03
CA ASN A 34 28.75 1.40 -18.87
C ASN A 34 27.45 1.84 -18.20
N LEU A 35 26.46 2.26 -19.01
CA LEU A 35 25.12 2.62 -18.53
C LEU A 35 24.48 1.45 -17.76
N ALA A 36 24.46 0.25 -18.33
CA ALA A 36 23.91 -0.93 -17.67
C ALA A 36 24.65 -1.25 -16.36
N GLY A 37 25.99 -1.19 -16.36
CA GLY A 37 26.80 -1.40 -15.15
C GLY A 37 26.46 -0.41 -14.03
N TRP A 38 26.26 0.87 -14.37
CA TRP A 38 25.82 1.88 -13.41
C TRP A 38 24.40 1.61 -12.90
N ILE A 39 23.48 1.25 -13.79
CA ILE A 39 22.10 0.94 -13.42
C ILE A 39 22.02 -0.23 -12.45
N ASP A 40 22.85 -1.25 -12.63
CA ASP A 40 22.96 -2.37 -11.70
C ASP A 40 23.65 -1.96 -10.39
N SER A 41 24.67 -1.09 -10.46
CA SER A 41 25.45 -0.67 -9.30
C SER A 41 24.62 -0.01 -8.20
N ILE A 42 23.50 0.66 -8.56
CA ILE A 42 22.65 1.34 -7.58
C ILE A 42 22.02 0.37 -6.58
N GLN A 43 21.89 -0.91 -6.95
CA GLN A 43 21.42 -1.96 -6.03
C GLN A 43 22.41 -2.23 -4.89
N SER A 44 23.69 -1.94 -5.09
CA SER A 44 24.72 -2.06 -4.04
C SER A 44 24.71 -0.90 -3.05
N PHE A 45 24.11 0.23 -3.44
CA PHE A 45 24.02 1.41 -2.58
C PHE A 45 22.92 1.19 -1.55
N ASN A 46 23.09 1.70 -0.34
CA ASN A 46 22.00 1.78 0.61
C ASN A 46 21.05 2.94 0.26
N ARG A 47 19.85 2.95 0.84
CA ARG A 47 18.84 3.99 0.57
C ARG A 47 19.37 5.42 0.73
N ARG A 48 20.19 5.69 1.75
CA ARG A 48 20.70 7.04 2.00
C ARG A 48 21.69 7.47 0.93
N GLU A 49 22.54 6.56 0.49
CA GLU A 49 23.48 6.81 -0.61
C GLU A 49 22.74 7.10 -1.91
N ARG A 50 21.68 6.34 -2.22
CA ARG A 50 20.83 6.62 -3.39
C ARG A 50 20.14 7.97 -3.31
N ALA A 51 19.54 8.30 -2.17
CA ALA A 51 18.89 9.60 -1.97
C ALA A 51 19.89 10.76 -2.05
N GLN A 52 21.10 10.58 -1.50
CA GLN A 52 22.17 11.58 -1.58
C GLN A 52 22.63 11.78 -3.02
N TRP A 53 22.86 10.69 -3.76
CA TRP A 53 23.21 10.76 -5.17
C TRP A 53 22.13 11.51 -5.98
N ALA A 54 20.84 11.23 -5.73
CA ALA A 54 19.75 11.92 -6.42
C ALA A 54 19.79 13.44 -6.19
N LEU A 55 20.03 13.85 -4.94
CA LEU A 55 20.13 15.26 -4.57
C LEU A 55 21.32 15.92 -5.27
N GLU A 56 22.48 15.28 -5.30
CA GLU A 56 23.68 15.82 -5.93
C GLU A 56 23.56 15.91 -7.45
N ALA A 57 22.98 14.88 -8.08
CA ALA A 57 22.88 14.77 -9.54
C ALA A 57 21.70 15.58 -10.13
N THR A 58 20.60 15.71 -9.39
CA THR A 58 19.35 16.31 -9.92
C THR A 58 18.85 17.52 -9.14
N GLY A 59 19.37 17.76 -7.93
CA GLY A 59 18.82 18.75 -6.99
C GLY A 59 17.53 18.33 -6.30
N LEU A 60 16.99 17.13 -6.59
CA LEU A 60 15.73 16.65 -6.02
C LEU A 60 15.93 15.95 -4.68
N VAL A 61 15.10 16.29 -3.71
CA VAL A 61 15.04 15.60 -2.42
C VAL A 61 14.08 14.42 -2.54
N VAL A 62 14.60 13.20 -2.42
CA VAL A 62 13.82 11.97 -2.52
C VAL A 62 14.08 11.03 -1.34
N HIS A 63 13.13 10.13 -1.09
CA HIS A 63 13.28 9.07 -0.08
C HIS A 63 14.21 7.95 -0.57
N ASP A 64 14.09 7.60 -1.85
CA ASP A 64 14.86 6.54 -2.47
C ASP A 64 14.90 6.70 -4.01
N ILE A 65 15.84 6.01 -4.63
CA ILE A 65 15.78 5.68 -6.06
C ILE A 65 15.53 4.18 -6.16
N LEU A 66 14.51 3.82 -6.93
CA LEU A 66 14.12 2.44 -7.18
C LEU A 66 14.43 2.07 -8.62
N THR A 67 14.75 0.80 -8.84
CA THR A 67 14.91 0.24 -10.17
C THR A 67 13.91 -0.89 -10.39
N LYS A 68 13.64 -1.16 -11.66
CA LYS A 68 12.91 -2.35 -12.09
C LYS A 68 13.90 -3.26 -12.81
N ASP A 69 13.80 -4.56 -12.58
CA ASP A 69 14.64 -5.55 -13.27
C ASP A 69 14.57 -5.35 -14.79
N GLY A 70 15.76 -5.22 -15.41
CA GLY A 70 15.91 -5.03 -16.85
C GLY A 70 15.49 -3.65 -17.38
N ALA A 71 15.17 -2.68 -16.53
CA ALA A 71 14.88 -1.31 -16.96
C ALA A 71 16.15 -0.45 -16.99
N LEU A 72 16.39 0.24 -18.10
CA LEU A 72 17.51 1.18 -18.25
C LEU A 72 17.21 2.58 -17.66
N ARG A 73 16.39 2.64 -16.61
CA ARG A 73 15.97 3.89 -16.00
C ARG A 73 15.79 3.75 -14.50
N TRP A 74 15.97 4.87 -13.81
CA TRP A 74 15.80 4.97 -12.37
C TRP A 74 14.48 5.65 -12.05
N THR A 75 13.81 5.19 -10.99
CA THR A 75 12.51 5.73 -10.59
C THR A 75 12.60 6.42 -9.24
N LEU A 76 12.19 7.68 -9.21
CA LEU A 76 12.17 8.52 -8.01
C LEU A 76 11.07 8.06 -7.06
N HIS A 77 11.43 7.83 -5.80
CA HIS A 77 10.50 7.62 -4.71
C HIS A 77 10.65 8.73 -3.68
N TYR A 78 9.64 9.58 -3.52
CA TYR A 78 9.67 10.72 -2.61
C TYR A 78 9.32 10.36 -1.16
N GLY A 79 8.86 9.12 -0.92
CA GLY A 79 8.42 8.65 0.39
C GLY A 79 6.91 8.77 0.56
N LEU A 80 6.35 7.92 1.43
CA LEU A 80 4.90 7.88 1.65
C LEU A 80 4.46 8.78 2.79
N GLU A 81 3.59 9.74 2.49
CA GLU A 81 3.08 10.72 3.45
C GLU A 81 1.56 10.69 3.52
N ILE A 82 1.01 10.79 4.74
CA ILE A 82 -0.44 10.86 4.95
C ILE A 82 -0.89 12.31 4.73
N GLY A 83 -1.89 12.51 3.88
CA GLY A 83 -2.51 13.82 3.67
C GLY A 83 -4.02 13.80 3.85
N GLU A 84 -4.57 14.99 4.09
CA GLU A 84 -6.01 15.22 4.06
C GLU A 84 -6.54 15.06 2.64
N VAL A 85 -7.82 14.65 2.53
CA VAL A 85 -8.45 14.39 1.24
C VAL A 85 -9.96 14.58 1.36
N MET A 86 -10.62 15.01 0.29
CA MET A 86 -12.07 15.10 0.28
C MET A 86 -12.69 13.74 -0.03
N PHE A 87 -13.91 13.51 0.46
CA PHE A 87 -14.61 12.25 0.21
C PHE A 87 -14.89 12.02 -1.28
N SER A 88 -15.09 13.10 -2.05
CA SER A 88 -15.23 13.04 -3.51
C SER A 88 -14.03 12.38 -4.17
N ASP A 89 -12.83 12.80 -3.78
CA ASP A 89 -11.58 12.40 -4.42
C ASP A 89 -11.25 10.96 -4.04
N VAL A 90 -11.51 10.58 -2.78
CA VAL A 90 -11.42 9.17 -2.34
C VAL A 90 -12.36 8.29 -3.13
N LYS A 91 -13.61 8.73 -3.39
CA LYS A 91 -14.55 7.93 -4.19
C LYS A 91 -14.05 7.79 -5.63
N GLU A 92 -13.52 8.85 -6.22
CA GLU A 92 -13.04 8.81 -7.60
C GLU A 92 -11.82 7.90 -7.73
N PHE A 93 -10.85 8.05 -6.84
CA PHE A 93 -9.68 7.19 -6.77
C PHE A 93 -10.05 5.70 -6.60
N ILE A 94 -11.00 5.39 -5.71
CA ILE A 94 -11.49 4.02 -5.53
C ILE A 94 -12.17 3.52 -6.81
N ARG A 95 -12.94 4.37 -7.50
CA ARG A 95 -13.63 3.98 -8.73
C ARG A 95 -12.64 3.64 -9.84
N GLU A 96 -11.54 4.37 -9.92
CA GLU A 96 -10.48 4.16 -10.92
C GLU A 96 -9.60 2.94 -10.61
N HIS A 97 -9.19 2.76 -9.36
CA HIS A 97 -8.12 1.81 -9.02
C HIS A 97 -8.57 0.56 -8.24
N HIS A 98 -9.76 0.55 -7.64
CA HIS A 98 -10.17 -0.56 -6.78
C HIS A 98 -10.77 -1.72 -7.58
N ARG A 99 -9.97 -2.77 -7.82
CA ARG A 99 -10.27 -3.95 -8.66
C ARG A 99 -11.60 -4.67 -8.38
N HIS A 100 -12.15 -4.56 -7.17
CA HIS A 100 -13.21 -5.45 -6.70
C HIS A 100 -14.46 -4.81 -6.11
N CYS A 101 -14.40 -3.53 -5.72
CA CYS A 101 -15.42 -2.93 -4.89
C CYS A 101 -15.68 -1.50 -5.33
N ASP A 102 -16.96 -1.16 -5.43
CA ASP A 102 -17.36 0.22 -5.64
C ASP A 102 -17.00 1.10 -4.42
N PRO A 103 -16.89 2.42 -4.62
CA PRO A 103 -16.73 3.37 -3.54
C PRO A 103 -17.82 3.24 -2.47
N PRO A 104 -17.51 3.52 -1.19
CA PRO A 104 -18.50 3.45 -0.13
C PRO A 104 -19.54 4.58 -0.33
N SER A 105 -20.78 4.35 0.10
CA SER A 105 -21.85 5.35 -0.01
C SER A 105 -21.66 6.55 0.91
N GLY A 106 -20.92 6.37 2.00
CA GLY A 106 -20.61 7.40 2.98
C GLY A 106 -19.36 7.03 3.79
N TRP A 107 -18.86 8.00 4.54
CA TRP A 107 -17.74 7.81 5.46
C TRP A 107 -17.96 8.64 6.73
N LYS A 108 -17.13 8.38 7.75
CA LYS A 108 -16.96 9.24 8.92
C LYS A 108 -15.66 10.02 8.84
N TYR A 109 -14.62 9.43 8.26
CA TYR A 109 -13.33 10.06 7.97
C TYR A 109 -12.54 9.18 7.00
N GLY A 110 -11.45 9.73 6.50
CA GLY A 110 -10.43 8.98 5.78
C GLY A 110 -9.16 9.78 5.59
N ALA A 111 -8.29 9.28 4.72
CA ALA A 111 -7.02 9.90 4.37
C ALA A 111 -6.56 9.40 3.01
N ALA A 112 -5.71 10.20 2.37
CA ALA A 112 -4.92 9.81 1.23
C ALA A 112 -3.46 9.54 1.68
N LEU A 113 -2.76 8.77 0.88
CA LEU A 113 -1.32 8.60 0.95
C LEU A 113 -0.71 9.13 -0.33
N PHE A 114 0.31 9.97 -0.18
CA PHE A 114 1.00 10.65 -1.25
C PHE A 114 2.43 10.13 -1.36
N ASN A 115 2.96 10.11 -2.58
CA ASN A 115 4.38 9.89 -2.87
C ASN A 115 4.85 11.07 -3.74
N GLY A 116 5.37 12.09 -3.06
CA GLY A 116 5.50 13.43 -3.64
C GLY A 116 4.12 14.02 -3.83
N ASP A 117 3.86 14.64 -4.99
CA ASP A 117 2.57 15.26 -5.28
C ASP A 117 1.48 14.28 -5.75
N ASP A 118 1.83 13.03 -6.03
CA ASP A 118 0.89 12.04 -6.57
C ASP A 118 0.24 11.22 -5.45
N MET A 119 -1.09 11.23 -5.45
CA MET A 119 -1.93 10.44 -4.55
C MET A 119 -1.88 8.98 -5.00
N VAL A 120 -1.24 8.13 -4.20
CA VAL A 120 -1.00 6.71 -4.55
C VAL A 120 -1.90 5.73 -3.83
N ALA A 121 -2.57 6.16 -2.76
CA ALA A 121 -3.52 5.33 -2.03
C ALA A 121 -4.54 6.16 -1.25
N VAL A 122 -5.67 5.55 -0.92
CA VAL A 122 -6.71 6.14 -0.07
C VAL A 122 -7.30 5.13 0.89
N MET A 123 -7.84 5.62 2.00
CA MET A 123 -8.69 4.85 2.90
C MET A 123 -9.99 5.58 3.20
N ALA A 124 -11.06 4.81 3.40
CA ALA A 124 -12.33 5.29 3.92
C ALA A 124 -12.77 4.46 5.13
N ALA A 125 -13.20 5.12 6.19
CA ALA A 125 -13.76 4.50 7.38
C ALA A 125 -15.18 5.01 7.63
N GLY A 126 -16.08 4.14 8.05
CA GLY A 126 -17.49 4.46 8.22
C GLY A 126 -18.23 3.47 9.12
N ARG A 127 -19.56 3.59 9.14
CA ARG A 127 -20.40 2.65 9.86
C ARG A 127 -20.26 1.24 9.27
N PRO A 128 -20.16 0.20 10.10
CA PRO A 128 -20.10 -1.15 9.60
C PRO A 128 -21.30 -1.52 8.76
N GLY A 129 -21.08 -2.32 7.71
CA GLY A 129 -22.19 -2.90 6.94
C GLY A 129 -23.07 -3.83 7.78
N SER A 130 -22.49 -4.45 8.81
CA SER A 130 -23.20 -5.27 9.79
C SER A 130 -23.87 -4.42 10.87
N ARG A 131 -25.21 -4.45 10.92
CA ARG A 131 -26.00 -3.77 11.96
C ARG A 131 -25.63 -4.22 13.38
N HIS A 132 -25.23 -5.48 13.54
CA HIS A 132 -24.81 -6.00 14.84
C HIS A 132 -23.49 -5.38 15.31
N LEU A 133 -22.52 -5.21 14.40
CA LEU A 133 -21.25 -4.54 14.72
C LEU A 133 -21.47 -3.04 14.93
N ASP A 134 -22.32 -2.41 14.13
CA ASP A 134 -22.69 -1.00 14.29
C ASP A 134 -23.35 -0.75 15.66
N ALA A 135 -24.28 -1.61 16.10
CA ALA A 135 -24.90 -1.55 17.43
C ALA A 135 -23.91 -1.78 18.59
N GLN A 136 -22.80 -2.47 18.34
CA GLN A 136 -21.70 -2.65 19.29
C GLN A 136 -20.70 -1.47 19.29
N GLY A 137 -20.97 -0.40 18.55
CA GLY A 137 -20.09 0.77 18.48
C GLY A 137 -18.78 0.49 17.76
N CYS A 138 -18.79 -0.38 16.74
CA CYS A 138 -17.61 -0.64 15.92
C CYS A 138 -17.44 0.42 14.82
N MET A 139 -16.19 0.75 14.49
CA MET A 139 -15.84 1.43 13.25
C MET A 139 -15.43 0.41 12.20
N GLU A 140 -15.83 0.57 10.94
CA GLU A 140 -15.31 -0.25 9.84
C GLU A 140 -14.36 0.59 8.97
N ILE A 141 -13.15 0.09 8.71
CA ILE A 141 -12.35 0.56 7.57
C ILE A 141 -12.93 -0.14 6.34
N THR A 142 -13.81 0.57 5.65
CA THR A 142 -14.64 0.04 4.57
C THR A 142 -13.84 -0.13 3.29
N ARG A 143 -12.87 0.75 3.03
CA ARG A 143 -11.99 0.68 1.86
C ARG A 143 -10.57 1.06 2.23
N VAL A 144 -9.64 0.32 1.65
CA VAL A 144 -8.25 0.72 1.42
C VAL A 144 -7.99 0.42 -0.04
N CYS A 145 -7.57 1.42 -0.81
CA CYS A 145 -7.25 1.28 -2.22
C CYS A 145 -5.86 1.83 -2.44
N VAL A 146 -5.01 1.07 -3.13
CA VAL A 146 -3.66 1.46 -3.52
C VAL A 146 -3.60 1.34 -5.03
N LYS A 147 -3.11 2.38 -5.70
CA LYS A 147 -2.87 2.37 -7.14
C LYS A 147 -1.80 1.34 -7.46
N ASP A 148 -1.99 0.63 -8.57
CA ASP A 148 -0.97 -0.30 -9.06
C ASP A 148 0.19 0.50 -9.66
N MET A 149 1.40 0.29 -9.15
CA MET A 149 2.58 1.07 -9.53
C MET A 149 3.79 0.18 -9.65
N GLU A 150 4.62 0.46 -10.66
CA GLU A 150 5.89 -0.21 -10.88
C GLU A 150 7.03 0.82 -10.82
N PRO A 151 8.12 0.56 -10.05
CA PRO A 151 8.30 -0.60 -9.18
C PRO A 151 7.37 -0.58 -7.96
N HIS A 152 6.93 -1.75 -7.48
CA HIS A 152 6.01 -1.88 -6.34
C HIS A 152 6.49 -1.18 -5.05
N GLY A 153 7.81 -0.96 -4.92
CA GLY A 153 8.41 -0.19 -3.84
C GLY A 153 7.81 1.21 -3.67
N LEU A 154 7.30 1.83 -4.75
CA LEU A 154 6.65 3.15 -4.72
C LEU A 154 5.41 3.23 -3.81
N VAL A 155 4.79 2.09 -3.55
CA VAL A 155 3.58 1.96 -2.72
C VAL A 155 3.74 0.89 -1.63
N ALA A 156 4.96 0.44 -1.38
CA ALA A 156 5.25 -0.53 -0.33
C ALA A 156 4.79 0.01 1.03
N ASN A 157 4.13 -0.83 1.83
CA ASN A 157 3.55 -0.47 3.13
C ASN A 157 2.35 0.50 3.09
N ALA A 158 1.88 0.96 1.93
CA ALA A 158 0.75 1.90 1.87
C ALA A 158 -0.49 1.38 2.62
N CYS A 159 -0.83 0.10 2.43
CA CYS A 159 -1.95 -0.54 3.13
C CYS A 159 -1.79 -0.51 4.66
N SER A 160 -0.63 -0.91 5.20
CA SER A 160 -0.42 -0.98 6.65
C SER A 160 -0.39 0.41 7.29
N ILE A 161 0.19 1.40 6.61
CA ILE A 161 0.16 2.81 7.03
C ILE A 161 -1.28 3.30 7.16
N LEU A 162 -2.11 3.09 6.13
CA LEU A 162 -3.50 3.54 6.10
C LEU A 162 -4.38 2.80 7.11
N TYR A 163 -4.23 1.47 7.26
CA TYR A 163 -4.93 0.73 8.32
C TYR A 163 -4.54 1.23 9.72
N GLY A 164 -3.25 1.50 9.93
CA GLY A 164 -2.73 2.06 11.18
C GLY A 164 -3.31 3.44 11.49
N TYR A 165 -3.33 4.33 10.49
CA TYR A 165 -3.96 5.64 10.59
C TYR A 165 -5.45 5.52 10.92
N GLY A 166 -6.17 4.70 10.16
CA GLY A 166 -7.60 4.48 10.34
C GLY A 166 -7.93 4.05 11.77
N CYS A 167 -7.12 3.20 12.37
CA CYS A 167 -7.29 2.78 13.77
C CYS A 167 -7.01 3.89 14.78
N ARG A 168 -5.89 4.60 14.63
CA ARG A 168 -5.55 5.74 15.53
C ARG A 168 -6.67 6.78 15.52
N GLU A 169 -7.18 7.11 14.34
CA GLU A 169 -8.27 8.07 14.17
C GLU A 169 -9.60 7.58 14.74
N ALA A 170 -9.93 6.29 14.61
CA ALA A 170 -11.11 5.71 15.26
C ALA A 170 -11.03 5.88 16.78
N PHE A 171 -9.88 5.53 17.35
CA PHE A 171 -9.65 5.53 18.80
C PHE A 171 -9.66 6.94 19.39
N LYS A 172 -9.10 7.94 18.68
CA LYS A 172 -9.22 9.35 19.06
C LYS A 172 -10.68 9.82 19.10
N ARG A 173 -11.53 9.31 18.20
CA ARG A 173 -12.97 9.59 18.15
C ARG A 173 -13.80 8.80 19.17
N GLY A 174 -13.17 8.02 20.05
CA GLY A 174 -13.83 7.29 21.14
C GLY A 174 -14.29 5.88 20.77
N TYR A 175 -14.10 5.42 19.53
CA TYR A 175 -14.36 4.03 19.17
C TYR A 175 -13.39 3.10 19.92
N LYS A 176 -13.87 1.93 20.36
CA LYS A 176 -13.02 0.94 21.07
C LYS A 176 -12.59 -0.22 20.19
N ARG A 177 -13.21 -0.34 19.01
CA ARG A 177 -13.04 -1.48 18.10
C ARG A 177 -13.14 -1.03 16.66
N VAL A 178 -12.17 -1.46 15.86
CA VAL A 178 -12.12 -1.27 14.41
C VAL A 178 -12.15 -2.62 13.75
N VAL A 179 -12.97 -2.74 12.70
CA VAL A 179 -13.12 -3.96 11.91
C VAL A 179 -12.81 -3.69 10.45
N THR A 180 -12.38 -4.73 9.74
CA THR A 180 -12.30 -4.74 8.29
C THR A 180 -12.31 -6.19 7.79
N TYR A 181 -12.30 -6.39 6.48
CA TYR A 181 -12.48 -7.69 5.87
C TYR A 181 -11.51 -7.91 4.70
N THR A 182 -11.01 -9.12 4.59
CA THR A 182 -10.30 -9.62 3.41
C THR A 182 -11.06 -10.83 2.85
N LYS A 183 -10.87 -11.16 1.57
CA LYS A 183 -11.26 -12.46 1.02
C LYS A 183 -10.47 -13.56 1.74
N LYS A 184 -11.08 -14.74 1.89
CA LYS A 184 -10.38 -15.95 2.34
C LYS A 184 -9.29 -16.30 1.33
N GLY A 185 -8.05 -16.43 1.79
CA GLY A 185 -6.87 -16.67 0.95
C GLY A 185 -5.95 -15.45 0.77
N GLU A 186 -6.44 -14.23 1.05
CA GLU A 186 -5.54 -13.06 1.11
C GLU A 186 -4.63 -13.15 2.33
N SER A 187 -3.36 -12.76 2.16
CA SER A 187 -2.34 -12.97 3.19
C SER A 187 -2.63 -12.24 4.50
N GLY A 188 -3.30 -11.09 4.46
CA GLY A 188 -3.55 -10.23 5.63
C GLY A 188 -2.28 -9.63 6.24
N ALA A 189 -1.14 -9.64 5.52
CA ALA A 189 0.15 -9.19 6.04
C ALA A 189 0.11 -7.72 6.50
N SER A 190 -0.49 -6.84 5.68
CA SER A 190 -0.66 -5.41 6.02
C SER A 190 -1.54 -5.19 7.24
N LEU A 191 -2.55 -6.04 7.45
CA LEU A 191 -3.43 -5.99 8.63
C LEU A 191 -2.71 -6.41 9.90
N ARG A 192 -1.92 -7.49 9.84
CA ARG A 192 -1.06 -7.90 10.97
C ARG A 192 -0.05 -6.83 11.33
N ALA A 193 0.61 -6.23 10.34
CA ALA A 193 1.52 -5.10 10.55
C ALA A 193 0.81 -3.89 11.19
N ALA A 194 -0.46 -3.67 10.85
CA ALA A 194 -1.31 -2.66 11.47
C ALA A 194 -1.93 -3.09 12.82
N GLY A 195 -1.56 -4.24 13.38
CA GLY A 195 -2.01 -4.71 14.69
C GLY A 195 -3.42 -5.29 14.74
N PHE A 196 -3.98 -5.71 13.60
CA PHE A 196 -5.23 -6.46 13.57
C PHE A 196 -5.00 -7.95 13.85
N ALA A 197 -6.01 -8.59 14.43
CA ALA A 197 -6.11 -10.04 14.57
C ALA A 197 -7.26 -10.58 13.70
N PRO A 198 -7.12 -11.77 13.08
CA PRO A 198 -8.23 -12.44 12.42
C PRO A 198 -9.17 -13.03 13.48
N VAL A 199 -10.48 -12.82 13.32
CA VAL A 199 -11.45 -13.08 14.41
C VAL A 199 -12.68 -13.88 14.05
N ALA A 200 -12.90 -14.10 12.75
CA ALA A 200 -14.01 -14.87 12.20
C ALA A 200 -13.75 -15.11 10.72
N VAL A 201 -14.28 -16.21 10.20
CA VAL A 201 -14.41 -16.44 8.76
C VAL A 201 -15.89 -16.55 8.46
N SER A 202 -16.38 -15.81 7.47
CA SER A 202 -17.76 -15.96 6.99
C SER A 202 -17.84 -17.10 5.99
N ASP A 203 -18.97 -17.79 5.95
CA ASP A 203 -19.23 -18.86 4.96
C ASP A 203 -19.35 -18.33 3.51
N GLY A 204 -19.45 -17.01 3.33
CA GLY A 204 -19.69 -16.39 2.04
C GLY A 204 -21.18 -16.35 1.70
N GLY A 205 -21.50 -16.34 0.41
CA GLY A 205 -22.85 -16.32 -0.13
C GLY A 205 -23.41 -14.93 -0.38
N GLU A 206 -24.68 -14.92 -0.78
CA GLU A 206 -25.46 -13.72 -1.03
C GLU A 206 -26.29 -13.33 0.19
N TRP A 207 -26.47 -12.04 0.39
CA TRP A 207 -27.37 -11.53 1.43
C TRP A 207 -28.83 -11.51 0.98
N ASP A 208 -29.14 -12.14 -0.15
CA ASP A 208 -30.48 -12.18 -0.72
C ASP A 208 -31.42 -13.04 0.12
N ARG A 209 -32.69 -12.63 0.21
CA ARG A 209 -33.73 -13.38 0.91
C ARG A 209 -35.06 -13.18 0.17
N PRO A 210 -35.96 -14.18 0.14
CA PRO A 210 -37.24 -14.08 -0.58
C PRO A 210 -38.08 -12.83 -0.26
N GLY A 211 -38.03 -12.33 0.98
CA GLY A 211 -38.75 -11.12 1.41
C GLY A 211 -37.94 -9.81 1.33
N ARG A 212 -36.69 -9.83 0.86
CA ARG A 212 -35.85 -8.64 0.67
C ARG A 212 -34.86 -8.88 -0.48
N PRO A 213 -35.35 -8.88 -1.73
CA PRO A 213 -34.51 -9.04 -2.90
C PRO A 213 -33.41 -7.97 -2.93
N ARG A 214 -32.16 -8.38 -3.11
CA ARG A 214 -30.99 -7.50 -3.24
C ARG A 214 -30.32 -7.73 -4.58
N ARG A 215 -29.63 -6.70 -5.07
CA ARG A 215 -28.72 -6.89 -6.20
C ARG A 215 -27.65 -7.93 -5.83
N PRO A 216 -27.31 -8.85 -6.73
CA PRO A 216 -26.26 -9.84 -6.52
C PRO A 216 -24.97 -9.16 -6.05
N GLY A 217 -24.35 -9.71 -5.01
CA GLY A 217 -23.12 -9.16 -4.47
C GLY A 217 -21.96 -9.48 -5.40
N ARG A 218 -21.15 -8.47 -5.78
CA ARG A 218 -19.94 -8.67 -6.62
C ARG A 218 -18.91 -9.64 -6.04
N ASN A 219 -18.96 -9.94 -4.74
CA ASN A 219 -18.06 -10.88 -4.08
C ASN A 219 -18.81 -11.67 -2.99
N THR A 220 -19.23 -12.88 -3.34
CA THR A 220 -19.89 -13.87 -2.46
C THR A 220 -18.90 -14.84 -1.82
N VAL A 221 -17.60 -14.67 -2.07
CA VAL A 221 -16.58 -15.55 -1.48
C VAL A 221 -16.52 -15.39 0.05
N PRO A 222 -16.13 -16.45 0.77
CA PRO A 222 -15.79 -16.37 2.19
C PRO A 222 -14.82 -15.21 2.49
N LYS A 223 -15.02 -14.54 3.61
CA LYS A 223 -14.20 -13.40 4.06
C LYS A 223 -13.66 -13.66 5.45
N VAL A 224 -12.44 -13.21 5.72
CA VAL A 224 -11.89 -13.15 7.06
C VAL A 224 -12.22 -11.78 7.64
N ARG A 225 -12.87 -11.74 8.80
CA ARG A 225 -13.04 -10.52 9.59
C ARG A 225 -11.79 -10.32 10.41
N TRP A 226 -11.28 -9.10 10.37
CA TRP A 226 -10.13 -8.66 11.14
C TRP A 226 -10.57 -7.59 12.13
N GLU A 227 -10.02 -7.64 13.35
CA GLU A 227 -10.33 -6.65 14.37
C GLU A 227 -9.09 -6.10 15.05
N ARG A 228 -9.17 -4.83 15.40
CA ARG A 228 -8.22 -4.18 16.30
C ARG A 228 -8.99 -3.44 17.38
N TRP A 229 -8.57 -3.64 18.62
CA TRP A 229 -9.18 -3.03 19.80
C TRP A 229 -8.29 -1.90 20.34
N GLN A 230 -8.91 -0.93 21.02
CA GLN A 230 -8.16 0.13 21.70
C GLN A 230 -7.44 -0.47 22.92
N GLY A 231 -6.10 -0.44 22.90
CA GLY A 231 -5.25 -1.12 23.88
C GLY A 231 -4.71 -2.47 23.37
N LYS A 232 -3.98 -3.19 24.22
CA LYS A 232 -3.39 -4.51 23.86
C LYS A 232 -4.32 -5.70 24.11
N VAL A 233 -5.54 -5.46 24.56
CA VAL A 233 -6.49 -6.53 24.87
C VAL A 233 -7.27 -6.89 23.62
N ILE A 234 -6.81 -7.92 22.91
CA ILE A 234 -7.71 -8.71 22.07
C ILE A 234 -8.56 -9.50 23.06
N PRO A 235 -9.90 -9.36 23.08
CA PRO A 235 -10.73 -10.23 23.90
C PRO A 235 -10.41 -11.68 23.54
N VAL A 236 -10.03 -12.49 24.52
CA VAL A 236 -9.64 -13.89 24.34
C VAL A 236 -10.68 -14.58 23.45
N GLN A 237 -10.26 -14.98 22.26
CA GLN A 237 -11.14 -15.63 21.30
C GLN A 237 -11.19 -17.11 21.58
N ARG A 238 -12.41 -17.66 21.66
CA ARG A 238 -12.64 -19.09 21.51
C ARG A 238 -12.10 -19.52 20.14
N SER A 239 -10.90 -20.08 20.15
CA SER A 239 -10.31 -20.96 19.15
C SER A 239 -10.89 -20.85 17.73
N LEU A 240 -10.46 -19.84 16.98
CA LEU A 240 -10.40 -20.00 15.53
C LEU A 240 -9.05 -20.64 15.22
N GLN A 241 -9.08 -21.94 14.94
CA GLN A 241 -7.96 -22.67 14.38
C GLN A 241 -7.66 -22.06 13.01
N PHE A 242 -6.77 -21.07 12.99
CA PHE A 242 -6.14 -20.57 11.78
C PHE A 242 -4.75 -21.22 11.72
N GLU A 243 -4.63 -22.33 11.00
CA GLU A 243 -3.33 -22.84 10.59
C GLU A 243 -2.88 -22.08 9.33
N PRO A 244 -1.81 -21.26 9.40
CA PRO A 244 -1.24 -20.66 8.20
C PRO A 244 -0.69 -21.77 7.29
N PRO A 245 -0.84 -21.67 5.95
CA PRO A 245 -0.47 -22.76 5.04
C PRO A 245 1.03 -23.03 4.92
N ASN A 246 1.92 -22.39 5.68
CA ASN A 246 3.32 -22.80 5.82
C ASN A 246 3.91 -22.24 7.12
N ARG A 247 4.43 -23.12 7.99
CA ARG A 247 5.38 -22.70 9.03
C ARG A 247 6.66 -22.28 8.33
N LEU A 248 7.02 -21.00 8.41
CA LEU A 248 8.41 -20.62 8.19
C LEU A 248 9.23 -21.36 9.25
N SER A 249 9.98 -22.37 8.82
CA SER A 249 11.05 -22.97 9.61
C SER A 249 12.08 -21.87 9.86
N ILE A 250 12.16 -21.41 11.10
CA ILE A 250 13.33 -20.67 11.56
C ILE A 250 14.43 -21.72 11.61
N ALA A 251 15.40 -21.62 10.69
CA ALA A 251 16.63 -22.39 10.78
C ALA A 251 17.33 -22.04 12.11
N ALA A 252 17.74 -23.07 12.83
CA ALA A 252 18.53 -22.95 14.06
C ALA A 252 19.91 -22.35 13.79
#